data_AF-A0A8T6SBI1-F1
#
_entry.id   AF-A0A8T6SBI1-F1
#
_cell.length_a   1.000
_cell.length_b   1.000
_cell.length_c   1.000
_cell.angle_alpha   90.00
_cell.angle_beta   90.00
_cell.angle_gamma   90.00
#
_symmetry.space_group_name_H-M   'P 1'
#
loop_
_entity.id
_entity.type
_entity.pdbx_description
1 polymer ?
#
loop_
_entity_poly.entity_id
_entity_poly.type
_entity_poly.pdbx_seq_one_letter_code
_entity_poly.pdbx_strand_id
1 'polypeptide(L)'
;MTEKRLSEVRKTASEIEEAVNQLERYSKIVTPWVKEEDFPLTNEGKRELERVVDLTKQLEKLQPPPSVNLSRIDKAWNLLGQDVINKEGEKIGFLADVYLSSDSFVPVLEIKKERELSNVQLRTLFNEIEEAYGKSSFHAFRKDISEEVRQLSALSNERLTPTNIKLVLEGKNIQIQGFSELLRSEFIVVGYISYNVIEEHGDRQKVNEDKIRELPSNTFSIPCTVKGGELIGETKQIGEFNYSVKFHHYLPNIGYSYILLRKDREGAFLPSEKIVRKILATLRERREISREIGIRIKDNINDKSEAVWRLRMAVINGLKAREIGEREALRPKYLFPFCLKYGIPILFSELLQSYFDIIQGPKLQKLRIEALQSTPLEEIETDSFSGLLPRECGEFLGFRPLSTLDFQCTSMKSKEELIEILESRVGGKEKAEEIVSISSSIQRLIQILLLTRRIKNVSDYRELLTSLGQRNFPYTDIEDKLESEIEQRIYRKAVSNFINRL
;
A
#
# COMPACT_ATOMS: atom_id res chain seq x y z
N MET A 1 7.73 27.13 22.98
CA MET A 1 6.33 27.03 23.47
C MET A 1 6.43 26.78 24.97
N THR A 2 5.78 27.57 25.83
CA THR A 2 5.92 27.44 27.29
C THR A 2 5.17 26.19 27.81
N GLU A 3 5.69 25.51 28.84
CA GLU A 3 5.04 24.35 29.49
C GLU A 3 3.58 24.60 29.86
N LYS A 4 3.27 25.85 30.26
CA LYS A 4 1.91 26.30 30.56
C LYS A 4 0.97 26.29 29.34
N ARG A 5 1.46 26.63 28.16
CA ARG A 5 0.68 26.53 26.91
C ARG A 5 0.50 25.07 26.50
N LEU A 6 1.50 24.23 26.71
CA LEU A 6 1.40 22.79 26.43
C LEU A 6 0.40 22.09 27.36
N SER A 7 0.31 22.46 28.65
CA SER A 7 -0.70 21.92 29.56
C SER A 7 -2.12 22.38 29.24
N GLU A 8 -2.29 23.64 28.83
CA GLU A 8 -3.58 24.18 28.37
C GLU A 8 -4.04 23.48 27.08
N VAL A 9 -3.14 23.29 26.10
CA VAL A 9 -3.45 22.56 24.87
C VAL A 9 -3.72 21.06 25.15
N ARG A 10 -3.03 20.45 26.12
CA ARG A 10 -3.26 19.06 26.54
C ARG A 10 -4.65 18.82 27.11
N LYS A 11 -5.01 19.67 28.07
CA LYS A 11 -6.33 19.65 28.69
C LYS A 11 -7.42 19.85 27.63
N THR A 12 -7.20 20.84 26.77
CA THR A 12 -8.09 21.15 25.65
C THR A 12 -8.25 19.96 24.71
N ALA A 13 -7.17 19.34 24.23
CA ALA A 13 -7.23 18.27 23.23
C ALA A 13 -7.91 17.00 23.77
N SER A 14 -7.69 16.67 25.04
CA SER A 14 -8.41 15.59 25.74
C SER A 14 -9.91 15.90 25.85
N GLU A 15 -10.26 17.15 26.19
CA GLU A 15 -11.66 17.62 26.21
C GLU A 15 -12.29 17.58 24.80
N ILE A 16 -11.55 17.90 23.74
CA ILE A 16 -12.02 17.78 22.34
C ILE A 16 -12.28 16.32 21.98
N GLU A 17 -11.34 15.41 22.25
CA GLU A 17 -11.45 14.02 21.86
C GLU A 17 -12.60 13.32 22.59
N GLU A 18 -12.73 13.59 23.89
CA GLU A 18 -13.85 13.11 24.68
C GLU A 18 -15.18 13.67 24.14
N ALA A 19 -15.22 14.97 23.80
CA ALA A 19 -16.40 15.59 23.20
C ALA A 19 -16.75 14.98 21.84
N VAL A 20 -15.78 14.77 20.94
CA VAL A 20 -16.00 14.19 19.61
C VAL A 20 -16.47 12.74 19.72
N ASN A 21 -15.83 11.93 20.57
CA ASN A 21 -16.22 10.54 20.80
C ASN A 21 -17.62 10.45 21.42
N GLN A 22 -17.96 11.36 22.32
CA GLN A 22 -19.31 11.49 22.86
C GLN A 22 -20.28 11.88 21.74
N LEU A 23 -19.99 12.91 20.95
CA LEU A 23 -20.83 13.37 19.82
C LEU A 23 -21.05 12.28 18.77
N GLU A 24 -20.05 11.47 18.45
CA GLU A 24 -20.19 10.35 17.53
C GLU A 24 -21.07 9.23 18.10
N ARG A 25 -20.94 8.93 19.39
CA ARG A 25 -21.84 7.99 20.09
C ARG A 25 -23.26 8.52 20.11
N TYR A 26 -23.45 9.81 20.41
CA TYR A 26 -24.76 10.46 20.42
C TYR A 26 -25.36 10.59 19.03
N SER A 27 -24.57 10.88 18.01
CA SER A 27 -25.01 10.88 16.61
C SER A 27 -25.59 9.52 16.23
N LYS A 28 -24.95 8.41 16.61
CA LYS A 28 -25.49 7.06 16.37
C LYS A 28 -26.81 6.79 17.10
N ILE A 29 -27.03 7.41 18.26
CA ILE A 29 -28.25 7.28 19.07
C ILE A 29 -29.38 8.19 18.56
N VAL A 30 -29.04 9.40 18.11
CA VAL A 30 -29.99 10.46 17.72
C VAL A 30 -30.35 10.40 16.23
N THR A 31 -29.49 9.85 15.37
CA THR A 31 -29.77 9.70 13.92
C THR A 31 -31.04 8.90 13.60
N PRO A 32 -31.40 7.85 14.36
CA PRO A 32 -32.73 7.23 14.26
C PRO A 32 -33.87 8.16 14.69
N TRP A 33 -33.66 8.99 15.72
CA TRP A 33 -34.68 9.85 16.34
C TRP A 33 -35.06 11.06 15.48
N VAL A 34 -34.12 11.59 14.67
CA VAL A 34 -34.36 12.72 13.76
C VAL A 34 -35.19 12.31 12.53
N LYS A 35 -35.32 11.01 12.24
CA LYS A 35 -36.08 10.51 11.08
C LYS A 35 -37.57 10.38 11.33
N GLU A 36 -38.02 10.45 12.58
CA GLU A 36 -39.43 10.47 12.94
C GLU A 36 -39.78 11.91 13.33
N GLU A 37 -40.51 12.62 12.45
CA GLU A 37 -40.73 14.08 12.51
C GLU A 37 -41.45 14.60 13.77
N ASP A 38 -41.88 13.74 14.71
CA ASP A 38 -42.77 14.15 15.82
C ASP A 38 -42.56 13.36 17.14
N PHE A 39 -41.32 13.08 17.54
CA PHE A 39 -41.06 12.46 18.85
C PHE A 39 -40.79 13.49 19.96
N PRO A 40 -41.55 13.52 21.07
CA PRO A 40 -41.31 14.44 22.17
C PRO A 40 -40.01 14.07 22.89
N LEU A 41 -38.98 14.93 22.76
CA LEU A 41 -37.71 14.81 23.49
C LEU A 41 -37.98 14.64 24.99
N THR A 42 -37.63 13.47 25.53
CA THR A 42 -37.64 13.19 26.96
C THR A 42 -36.74 14.20 27.68
N ASN A 43 -36.99 14.45 28.98
CA ASN A 43 -36.17 15.37 29.78
C ASN A 43 -34.68 14.96 29.80
N GLU A 44 -34.40 13.66 29.65
CA GLU A 44 -33.05 13.11 29.51
C GLU A 44 -32.44 13.48 28.14
N GLY A 45 -33.18 13.32 27.05
CA GLY A 45 -32.76 13.77 25.72
C GLY A 45 -32.49 15.27 25.64
N LYS A 46 -33.27 16.11 26.32
CA LYS A 46 -33.02 17.57 26.41
C LYS A 46 -31.72 17.90 27.15
N ARG A 47 -31.45 17.24 28.29
CA ARG A 47 -30.20 17.43 29.04
C ARG A 47 -28.97 16.99 28.25
N GLU A 48 -29.07 15.90 27.51
CA GLU A 48 -27.98 15.44 26.66
C GLU A 48 -27.76 16.38 25.46
N LEU A 49 -28.83 16.91 24.86
CA LEU A 49 -28.72 17.92 23.82
C LEU A 49 -28.06 19.21 24.34
N GLU A 50 -28.42 19.64 25.56
CA GLU A 50 -27.79 20.79 26.23
C GLU A 50 -26.29 20.54 26.49
N ARG A 51 -25.90 19.32 26.91
CA ARG A 51 -24.48 18.93 27.04
C ARG A 51 -23.74 18.98 25.71
N VAL A 52 -24.34 18.46 24.65
CA VAL A 52 -23.78 18.53 23.28
C VAL A 52 -23.62 19.98 22.83
N VAL A 53 -24.61 20.84 23.08
CA VAL A 53 -24.54 22.27 22.76
C VAL A 53 -23.44 22.96 23.58
N ASP A 54 -23.30 22.63 24.87
CA ASP A 54 -22.28 23.24 25.72
C ASP A 54 -20.87 22.79 25.33
N LEU A 55 -20.68 21.50 25.02
CA LEU A 55 -19.44 20.98 24.43
C LEU A 55 -19.13 21.65 23.09
N THR A 56 -20.13 21.86 22.23
CA THR A 56 -19.97 22.57 20.95
C THR A 56 -19.53 24.02 21.18
N LYS A 57 -20.12 24.72 22.15
CA LYS A 57 -19.70 26.08 22.53
C LYS A 57 -18.32 26.12 23.17
N GLN A 58 -17.92 25.09 23.90
CA GLN A 58 -16.57 24.96 24.43
C GLN A 58 -15.57 24.74 23.29
N LEU A 59 -15.90 23.91 22.30
CA LEU A 59 -15.13 23.71 21.08
C LEU A 59 -14.98 25.00 20.26
N GLU A 60 -16.04 25.81 20.13
CA GLU A 60 -16.01 27.11 19.43
C GLU A 60 -15.10 28.15 20.11
N LYS A 61 -14.87 28.03 21.42
CA LYS A 61 -13.96 28.91 22.19
C LYS A 61 -12.50 28.54 22.02
N LEU A 62 -12.20 27.35 21.52
CA LEU A 62 -10.84 26.93 21.23
C LEU A 62 -10.42 27.64 19.95
N GLN A 63 -9.20 28.20 19.94
CA GLN A 63 -8.66 28.78 18.71
C GLN A 63 -8.76 27.73 17.60
N PRO A 64 -9.29 28.07 16.41
CA PRO A 64 -9.28 27.15 15.30
C PRO A 64 -7.83 26.74 15.09
N PRO A 65 -7.52 25.44 15.13
CA PRO A 65 -6.16 24.98 14.88
C PRO A 65 -5.69 25.48 13.52
N PRO A 66 -4.38 25.67 13.34
CA PRO A 66 -3.82 26.19 12.11
C PRO A 66 -4.34 25.39 10.91
N SER A 67 -4.88 26.10 9.92
CA SER A 67 -5.45 25.50 8.72
C SER A 67 -4.39 24.69 7.96
N VAL A 68 -4.73 23.47 7.55
CA VAL A 68 -3.92 22.69 6.60
C VAL A 68 -3.85 23.46 5.28
N ASN A 69 -2.65 23.85 4.86
CA ASN A 69 -2.47 24.51 3.57
C ASN A 69 -2.17 23.49 2.47
N LEU A 70 -3.19 23.06 1.72
CA LEU A 70 -3.02 22.08 0.64
C LEU A 70 -2.06 22.54 -0.44
N SER A 71 -2.10 23.82 -0.85
CA SER A 71 -1.17 24.33 -1.87
C SER A 71 0.29 24.10 -1.48
N ARG A 72 0.59 24.22 -0.19
CA ARG A 72 1.92 23.95 0.33
C ARG A 72 2.27 22.45 0.33
N ILE A 73 1.31 21.60 0.61
CA ILE A 73 1.46 20.13 0.51
C ILE A 73 1.68 19.73 -0.95
N ASP A 74 0.93 20.28 -1.90
CA ASP A 74 1.10 20.03 -3.33
C ASP A 74 2.49 20.45 -3.81
N LYS A 75 2.96 21.62 -3.39
CA LYS A 75 4.33 22.08 -3.68
C LYS A 75 5.37 21.12 -3.12
N ALA A 76 5.20 20.65 -1.88
CA ALA A 76 6.09 19.66 -1.27
C ALA A 76 6.13 18.34 -2.08
N TRP A 77 4.98 17.80 -2.48
CA TRP A 77 4.90 16.64 -3.37
C TRP A 77 5.55 16.89 -4.73
N ASN A 78 5.54 18.14 -5.20
CA ASN A 78 6.13 18.49 -6.47
C ASN A 78 7.67 18.50 -6.48
N LEU A 79 8.30 18.62 -5.31
CA LEU A 79 9.75 18.59 -5.15
C LEU A 79 10.35 17.19 -5.14
N LEU A 80 9.53 16.12 -5.06
CA LEU A 80 10.05 14.75 -5.04
C LEU A 80 10.91 14.45 -6.27
N GLY A 81 11.99 13.70 -6.07
CA GLY A 81 12.97 13.33 -7.09
C GLY A 81 14.06 14.38 -7.33
N GLN A 82 13.89 15.62 -6.85
CA GLN A 82 14.91 16.66 -7.00
C GLN A 82 16.11 16.39 -6.09
N ASP A 83 17.30 16.71 -6.62
CA ASP A 83 18.56 16.61 -5.88
C ASP A 83 18.66 17.67 -4.79
N VAL A 84 19.19 17.27 -3.65
CA VAL A 84 19.44 18.14 -2.49
C VAL A 84 20.93 18.41 -2.38
N ILE A 85 21.31 19.68 -2.32
CA ILE A 85 22.70 20.13 -2.20
C ILE A 85 22.94 20.95 -0.92
N ASN A 86 24.16 20.88 -0.40
CA ASN A 86 24.58 21.72 0.72
C ASN A 86 24.97 23.13 0.27
N LYS A 87 25.45 23.96 1.21
CA LYS A 87 25.87 25.35 0.91
C LYS A 87 27.05 25.44 -0.05
N GLU A 88 27.91 24.43 -0.04
CA GLU A 88 29.12 24.29 -0.86
C GLU A 88 28.80 23.71 -2.25
N GLY A 89 27.54 23.32 -2.49
CA GLY A 89 27.09 22.74 -3.77
C GLY A 89 27.26 21.23 -3.86
N GLU A 90 27.66 20.55 -2.78
CA GLU A 90 27.80 19.10 -2.75
C GLU A 90 26.44 18.41 -2.63
N LYS A 91 26.30 17.27 -3.31
CA LYS A 91 25.08 16.46 -3.27
C LYS A 91 24.96 15.70 -1.95
N ILE A 92 23.88 15.96 -1.23
CA ILE A 92 23.52 15.27 0.00
C ILE A 92 22.66 14.03 -0.31
N GLY A 93 21.73 14.16 -1.25
CA GLY A 93 20.74 13.13 -1.58
C GLY A 93 19.67 13.66 -2.54
N PHE A 94 18.48 13.09 -2.47
CA PHE A 94 17.29 13.54 -3.19
C PHE A 94 16.05 13.48 -2.27
N LEU A 95 15.03 14.25 -2.62
CA LEU A 95 13.76 14.28 -1.89
C LEU A 95 12.92 13.05 -2.25
N ALA A 96 12.60 12.21 -1.26
CA ALA A 96 12.00 10.90 -1.49
C ALA A 96 10.56 10.77 -1.00
N ASP A 97 10.17 11.53 0.04
CA ASP A 97 8.83 11.43 0.61
C ASP A 97 8.41 12.72 1.33
N VAL A 98 7.11 12.83 1.62
CA VAL A 98 6.49 13.97 2.28
C VAL A 98 5.73 13.53 3.54
N TYR A 99 6.03 14.20 4.63
CA TYR A 99 5.38 14.04 5.93
C TYR A 99 4.77 15.38 6.37
N LEU A 100 3.90 15.34 7.38
CA LEU A 100 3.36 16.54 8.02
C LEU A 100 3.62 16.50 9.51
N SER A 101 4.12 17.61 10.05
CA SER A 101 4.20 17.81 11.49
C SER A 101 2.81 18.05 12.07
N SER A 102 2.42 17.29 13.09
CA SER A 102 1.16 17.49 13.82
C SER A 102 1.12 18.80 14.60
N ASP A 103 2.28 19.33 15.01
CA ASP A 103 2.33 20.51 15.88
C ASP A 103 2.29 21.80 15.08
N SER A 104 2.87 21.79 13.87
CA SER A 104 3.04 22.98 13.05
C SER A 104 2.26 22.93 11.72
N PHE A 105 1.74 21.76 11.33
CA PHE A 105 1.09 21.54 10.04
C PHE A 105 1.97 21.95 8.85
N VAL A 106 3.29 21.90 9.07
CA VAL A 106 4.30 22.18 8.06
C VAL A 106 4.74 20.86 7.43
N PRO A 107 4.83 20.78 6.08
CA PRO A 107 5.44 19.64 5.43
C PRO A 107 6.90 19.46 5.83
N VAL A 108 7.27 18.21 6.04
CA VAL A 108 8.64 17.76 6.32
C VAL A 108 9.02 16.79 5.21
N LEU A 109 10.16 17.01 4.56
CA LEU A 109 10.61 16.22 3.43
C LEU A 109 11.69 15.23 3.88
N GLU A 110 11.58 13.99 3.42
CA GLU A 110 12.60 12.96 3.60
C GLU A 110 13.70 13.09 2.54
N ILE A 111 14.95 13.10 3.00
CA ILE A 111 16.12 13.06 2.13
C ILE A 111 16.69 11.65 2.16
N LYS A 112 16.74 11.00 1.00
CA LYS A 112 17.43 9.71 0.82
C LYS A 112 18.68 9.87 -0.03
N LYS A 113 19.64 8.98 0.20
CA LYS A 113 20.79 8.83 -0.69
C LYS A 113 21.06 7.36 -0.96
N GLU A 114 21.61 7.08 -2.13
CA GLU A 114 22.09 5.74 -2.45
C GLU A 114 23.35 5.43 -1.63
N ARG A 115 23.42 4.21 -1.13
CA ARG A 115 24.56 3.71 -0.37
C ARG A 115 25.76 3.55 -1.30
N GLU A 116 26.92 4.02 -0.83
CA GLU A 116 28.19 3.82 -1.52
C GLU A 116 28.64 2.37 -1.42
N LEU A 117 29.27 1.87 -2.48
CA LEU A 117 29.93 0.58 -2.42
C LEU A 117 31.11 0.65 -1.47
N SER A 118 31.17 -0.30 -0.54
CA SER A 118 32.34 -0.48 0.33
C SER A 118 33.58 -0.86 -0.49
N ASN A 119 34.77 -0.63 0.07
CA ASN A 119 36.02 -1.09 -0.57
C ASN A 119 36.04 -2.60 -0.82
N VAL A 120 35.34 -3.40 -0.01
CA VAL A 120 35.21 -4.85 -0.23
C VAL A 120 34.39 -5.11 -1.48
N GLN A 121 33.21 -4.49 -1.60
CA GLN A 121 32.36 -4.61 -2.79
C GLN A 121 33.06 -4.12 -4.07
N LEU A 122 33.78 -2.99 -3.99
CA LEU A 122 34.55 -2.46 -5.12
C LEU A 122 35.70 -3.40 -5.53
N ARG A 123 36.36 -4.06 -4.58
CA ARG A 123 37.39 -5.07 -4.89
C ARG A 123 36.80 -6.30 -5.54
N THR A 124 35.66 -6.78 -5.04
CA THR A 124 34.92 -7.88 -5.67
C THR A 124 34.57 -7.54 -7.11
N LEU A 125 33.98 -6.35 -7.32
CA LEU A 125 33.67 -5.85 -8.66
C LEU A 125 34.92 -5.81 -9.54
N PHE A 126 36.02 -5.23 -9.06
CA PHE A 126 37.27 -5.15 -9.81
C PHE A 126 37.77 -6.52 -10.24
N ASN A 127 37.85 -7.49 -9.34
CA ASN A 127 38.33 -8.83 -9.67
C ASN A 127 37.47 -9.54 -10.73
N GLU A 128 36.18 -9.20 -10.82
CA GLU A 128 35.28 -9.76 -11.82
C GLU A 128 35.44 -9.13 -13.20
N ILE A 129 35.70 -7.82 -13.25
CA ILE A 129 35.76 -7.06 -14.51
C ILE A 129 37.17 -6.67 -14.91
N GLU A 130 38.22 -7.09 -14.17
CA GLU A 130 39.60 -6.63 -14.33
C GLU A 130 40.08 -6.72 -15.79
N GLU A 131 39.84 -7.87 -16.42
CA GLU A 131 40.22 -8.12 -17.82
C GLU A 131 39.45 -7.22 -18.79
N ALA A 132 38.14 -7.09 -18.60
CA ALA A 132 37.28 -6.29 -19.46
C ALA A 132 37.49 -4.76 -19.27
N TYR A 133 37.81 -4.34 -18.05
CA TYR A 133 38.03 -2.94 -17.68
C TYR A 133 39.46 -2.48 -18.00
N GLY A 134 40.42 -3.42 -18.07
CA GLY A 134 41.78 -3.16 -18.58
C GLY A 134 42.70 -2.42 -17.61
N LYS A 135 42.50 -2.55 -16.30
CA LYS A 135 43.38 -1.93 -15.28
C LYS A 135 44.11 -3.01 -14.48
N SER A 136 45.43 -2.88 -14.37
CA SER A 136 46.32 -3.86 -13.73
C SER A 136 46.34 -3.81 -12.19
N SER A 137 45.57 -2.92 -11.56
CA SER A 137 45.48 -2.88 -10.10
C SER A 137 44.17 -2.25 -9.63
N PHE A 138 43.71 -2.70 -8.46
CA PHE A 138 42.54 -2.11 -7.78
C PHE A 138 42.69 -0.60 -7.53
N HIS A 139 43.90 -0.11 -7.23
CA HIS A 139 44.11 1.31 -6.99
C HIS A 139 43.94 2.14 -8.27
N ALA A 140 44.48 1.65 -9.40
CA ALA A 140 44.29 2.28 -10.70
C ALA A 140 42.83 2.25 -11.13
N PHE A 141 42.14 1.13 -10.94
CA PHE A 141 40.70 0.99 -11.17
C PHE A 141 39.89 2.00 -10.35
N ARG A 142 40.09 2.05 -9.02
CA ARG A 142 39.33 2.94 -8.15
C ARG A 142 39.53 4.41 -8.49
N LYS A 143 40.75 4.82 -8.82
CA LYS A 143 41.04 6.20 -9.24
C LYS A 143 40.33 6.54 -10.55
N ASP A 144 40.44 5.65 -11.52
CA ASP A 144 39.85 5.81 -12.86
C ASP A 144 38.32 5.89 -12.79
N ILE A 145 37.66 4.94 -12.12
CA ILE A 145 36.20 4.94 -12.01
C ILE A 145 35.68 6.15 -11.21
N SER A 146 36.43 6.64 -10.21
CA SER A 146 36.07 7.86 -9.49
C SER A 146 36.12 9.10 -10.38
N GLU A 147 37.12 9.16 -11.27
CA GLU A 147 37.27 10.26 -12.23
C GLU A 147 36.18 10.21 -13.30
N GLU A 148 35.87 9.02 -13.83
CA GLU A 148 34.78 8.81 -14.79
C GLU A 148 33.42 9.20 -14.20
N VAL A 149 33.13 8.79 -12.95
CA VAL A 149 31.91 9.22 -12.24
C VAL A 149 31.85 10.74 -12.08
N ARG A 150 32.97 11.39 -11.76
CA ARG A 150 33.03 12.87 -11.69
C ARG A 150 32.75 13.53 -13.03
N GLN A 151 33.20 12.95 -14.14
CA GLN A 151 32.96 13.50 -15.48
C GLN A 151 31.51 13.32 -15.94
N LEU A 152 30.83 12.26 -15.51
CA LEU A 152 29.41 12.05 -15.80
C LEU A 152 28.50 13.04 -15.08
N SER A 153 28.97 13.64 -13.98
CA SER A 153 28.14 14.50 -13.14
C SER A 153 28.59 15.96 -13.21
N ALA A 154 27.63 16.88 -13.31
CA ALA A 154 27.88 18.31 -13.17
C ALA A 154 28.14 18.75 -11.71
N LEU A 155 28.42 17.82 -10.79
CA LEU A 155 28.59 18.05 -9.36
C LEU A 155 29.98 17.58 -8.92
N SER A 156 30.61 18.38 -8.06
CA SER A 156 32.04 18.27 -7.73
C SER A 156 32.43 17.02 -6.93
N ASN A 157 31.48 16.30 -6.32
CA ASN A 157 31.74 15.21 -5.36
C ASN A 157 30.77 14.02 -5.48
N GLU A 158 30.58 13.47 -6.68
CA GLU A 158 29.80 12.25 -6.80
C GLU A 158 30.54 11.01 -6.26
N ARG A 159 29.76 10.20 -5.53
CA ARG A 159 30.20 9.05 -4.77
C ARG A 159 30.16 7.79 -5.65
N LEU A 160 30.90 6.76 -5.26
CA LEU A 160 30.93 5.45 -5.94
C LEU A 160 29.70 4.61 -5.58
N THR A 161 28.54 5.03 -6.04
CA THR A 161 27.26 4.33 -5.85
C THR A 161 27.01 3.32 -6.98
N PRO A 162 26.20 2.26 -6.74
CA PRO A 162 25.83 1.30 -7.76
C PRO A 162 25.31 1.92 -9.07
N THR A 163 24.40 2.90 -9.01
CA THR A 163 23.86 3.58 -10.21
C THR A 163 24.96 4.21 -11.06
N ASN A 164 25.81 5.03 -10.45
CA ASN A 164 26.90 5.72 -11.14
C ASN A 164 27.91 4.76 -11.76
N ILE A 165 28.23 3.67 -11.04
CA ILE A 165 29.15 2.65 -11.53
C ILE A 165 28.55 1.93 -12.74
N LYS A 166 27.25 1.57 -12.71
CA LYS A 166 26.58 0.98 -13.88
C LYS A 166 26.68 1.87 -15.11
N LEU A 167 26.42 3.17 -14.95
CA LEU A 167 26.52 4.13 -16.07
C LEU A 167 27.92 4.18 -16.68
N VAL A 168 28.98 4.19 -15.85
CA VAL A 168 30.37 4.13 -16.35
C VAL A 168 30.64 2.82 -17.09
N LEU A 169 30.21 1.68 -16.53
CA LEU A 169 30.44 0.37 -17.13
C LEU A 169 29.66 0.19 -18.45
N GLU A 170 28.42 0.66 -18.50
CA GLU A 170 27.60 0.73 -19.71
C GLU A 170 28.25 1.61 -20.77
N GLY A 171 28.74 2.80 -20.39
CA GLY A 171 29.47 3.68 -21.30
C GLY A 171 30.76 3.06 -21.85
N LYS A 172 31.37 2.12 -21.12
CA LYS A 172 32.53 1.33 -21.56
C LYS A 172 32.15 0.01 -22.24
N ASN A 173 30.85 -0.26 -22.47
CA ASN A 173 30.33 -1.52 -23.03
C ASN A 173 30.74 -2.78 -22.24
N ILE A 174 30.94 -2.67 -20.93
CA ILE A 174 31.29 -3.80 -20.06
C ILE A 174 30.00 -4.46 -19.57
N GLN A 175 29.77 -5.70 -20.01
CA GLN A 175 28.61 -6.47 -19.56
C GLN A 175 28.88 -7.12 -18.20
N ILE A 176 27.92 -6.98 -17.28
CA ILE A 176 27.97 -7.58 -15.95
C ILE A 176 27.06 -8.81 -15.95
N GLN A 177 27.56 -9.93 -16.45
CA GLN A 177 26.82 -11.19 -16.41
C GLN A 177 27.06 -11.87 -15.04
N GLY A 178 26.00 -12.04 -14.24
CA GLY A 178 26.03 -12.90 -13.04
C GLY A 178 26.05 -12.21 -11.66
N PHE A 179 26.36 -10.91 -11.57
CA PHE A 179 26.49 -10.20 -10.27
C PHE A 179 25.60 -8.94 -10.15
N SER A 180 24.40 -8.99 -10.73
CA SER A 180 23.39 -7.91 -10.60
C SER A 180 23.06 -7.53 -9.15
N GLU A 181 23.31 -8.42 -8.19
CA GLU A 181 23.13 -8.15 -6.76
C GLU A 181 24.20 -7.24 -6.17
N LEU A 182 25.46 -7.32 -6.62
CA LEU A 182 26.55 -6.50 -6.10
C LEU A 182 26.31 -5.01 -6.39
N LEU A 183 25.71 -4.72 -7.54
CA LEU A 183 25.31 -3.39 -7.97
C LEU A 183 23.82 -3.14 -7.77
N ARG A 184 23.19 -3.80 -6.80
CA ARG A 184 21.83 -3.46 -6.39
C ARG A 184 21.84 -2.16 -5.62
N SER A 185 21.07 -1.19 -6.06
CA SER A 185 20.91 0.08 -5.36
C SER A 185 20.22 -0.12 -4.02
N GLU A 186 20.84 0.37 -2.96
CA GLU A 186 20.28 0.44 -1.62
C GLU A 186 20.19 1.90 -1.21
N PHE A 187 19.03 2.35 -0.75
CA PHE A 187 18.83 3.74 -0.32
C PHE A 187 18.73 3.83 1.19
N ILE A 188 19.45 4.80 1.76
CA ILE A 188 19.42 5.12 3.19
C ILE A 188 18.84 6.51 3.40
N VAL A 189 18.10 6.66 4.48
CA VAL A 189 17.60 7.98 4.91
C VAL A 189 18.77 8.77 5.48
N VAL A 190 19.00 9.96 4.94
CA VAL A 190 19.98 10.92 5.47
C VAL A 190 19.38 11.68 6.64
N GLY A 191 18.10 12.04 6.50
CA GLY A 191 17.33 12.73 7.52
C GLY A 191 16.17 13.47 6.89
N TYR A 192 15.62 14.40 7.66
CA TYR A 192 14.37 15.07 7.36
C TYR A 192 14.57 16.58 7.51
N ILE A 193 13.90 17.33 6.64
CA ILE A 193 14.01 18.79 6.60
C ILE A 193 12.65 19.45 6.48
N SER A 194 12.44 20.55 7.19
CA SER A 194 11.21 21.33 7.07
C SER A 194 11.15 22.00 5.70
N TYR A 195 9.98 21.96 5.05
CA TYR A 195 9.76 22.68 3.79
C TYR A 195 10.09 24.18 3.86
N ASN A 196 9.95 24.81 5.03
CA ASN A 196 10.24 26.24 5.22
C ASN A 196 11.71 26.63 5.06
N VAL A 197 12.63 25.68 5.13
CA VAL A 197 14.08 25.98 5.20
C VAL A 197 14.83 25.55 3.95
N ILE A 198 14.11 25.11 2.93
CA ILE A 198 14.65 24.69 1.64
C ILE A 198 14.61 25.88 0.70
N GLU A 199 15.72 26.11 -0.02
CA GLU A 199 15.85 27.19 -0.98
C GLU A 199 15.99 26.59 -2.39
N GLU A 200 15.15 27.04 -3.34
CA GLU A 200 15.26 26.62 -4.72
C GLU A 200 16.56 27.18 -5.35
N HIS A 201 17.32 26.33 -6.02
CA HIS A 201 18.55 26.68 -6.72
C HIS A 201 18.60 26.00 -8.09
N GLY A 202 17.93 26.59 -9.08
CA GLY A 202 17.70 25.95 -10.38
C GLY A 202 16.80 24.73 -10.21
N ASP A 203 17.21 23.58 -10.78
CA ASP A 203 16.48 22.30 -10.66
C ASP A 203 16.81 21.53 -9.36
N ARG A 204 17.51 22.16 -8.42
CA ARG A 204 18.02 21.56 -7.18
C ARG A 204 17.50 22.30 -5.96
N GLN A 205 17.54 21.60 -4.83
CA GLN A 205 17.12 22.13 -3.53
C GLN A 205 18.34 22.36 -2.63
N LYS A 206 18.62 23.62 -2.31
CA LYS A 206 19.73 24.01 -1.44
C LYS A 206 19.29 24.01 0.01
N VAL A 207 20.07 23.38 0.88
CA VAL A 207 19.77 23.25 2.31
C VAL A 207 20.99 23.51 3.18
N ASN A 208 20.75 23.93 4.43
CA ASN A 208 21.79 23.94 5.46
C ASN A 208 21.80 22.58 6.17
N GLU A 209 22.93 21.87 6.15
CA GLU A 209 23.05 20.52 6.73
C GLU A 209 22.68 20.47 8.22
N ASP A 210 22.99 21.51 8.99
CA ASP A 210 22.64 21.63 10.42
C ASP A 210 21.11 21.59 10.69
N LYS A 211 20.30 21.79 9.65
CA LYS A 211 18.83 21.75 9.74
C LYS A 211 18.25 20.38 9.39
N ILE A 212 19.07 19.44 8.90
CA ILE A 212 18.66 18.06 8.67
C ILE A 212 18.62 17.36 10.02
N ARG A 213 17.49 16.76 10.36
CA ARG A 213 17.24 16.11 11.65
C ARG A 213 16.73 14.69 11.45
N GLU A 214 16.74 13.89 12.51
CA GLU A 214 15.96 12.65 12.55
C GLU A 214 14.47 12.94 12.38
N LEU A 215 13.69 11.92 12.01
CA LEU A 215 12.25 12.07 11.82
C LEU A 215 11.66 12.60 13.12
N PRO A 216 11.06 13.80 13.12
CA PRO A 216 10.45 14.32 14.33
C PRO A 216 9.35 13.36 14.78
N SER A 217 9.37 12.96 16.05
CA SER A 217 8.37 12.04 16.61
C SER A 217 6.94 12.54 16.40
N ASN A 218 6.79 13.86 16.18
CA ASN A 218 5.55 14.58 15.92
C ASN A 218 5.08 14.59 14.44
N THR A 219 5.52 13.65 13.59
CA THR A 219 5.16 13.65 12.16
C THR A 219 4.37 12.41 11.74
N PHE A 220 3.64 12.53 10.63
CA PHE A 220 2.92 11.41 10.01
C PHE A 220 2.94 11.51 8.49
N SER A 221 2.85 10.36 7.82
CA SER A 221 2.76 10.31 6.35
C SER A 221 1.42 10.86 5.86
N ILE A 222 1.48 11.76 4.89
CA ILE A 222 0.29 12.38 4.30
C ILE A 222 -0.12 11.68 3.01
N PRO A 223 -1.43 11.64 2.71
CA PRO A 223 -1.92 11.24 1.40
C PRO A 223 -1.31 12.12 0.30
N CYS A 224 -1.02 11.51 -0.85
CA CYS A 224 -0.63 12.22 -2.05
C CYS A 224 -1.80 13.03 -2.61
N THR A 225 -1.64 14.33 -2.71
CA THR A 225 -2.66 15.27 -3.22
C THR A 225 -2.48 15.60 -4.70
N VAL A 226 -1.45 15.06 -5.34
CA VAL A 226 -1.12 15.32 -6.74
C VAL A 226 -1.41 14.08 -7.60
N LYS A 227 -2.27 14.24 -8.60
CA LYS A 227 -2.77 13.17 -9.49
C LYS A 227 -1.69 12.50 -10.38
N GLY A 228 -0.53 13.12 -10.56
CA GLY A 228 0.47 12.66 -11.53
C GLY A 228 0.01 12.80 -12.99
N GLY A 229 0.94 12.82 -13.94
CA GLY A 229 0.69 12.78 -15.39
C GLY A 229 0.22 11.41 -15.95
N GLU A 230 0.22 11.25 -17.27
CA GLU A 230 -0.29 10.02 -17.92
C GLU A 230 0.79 8.93 -18.03
N LEU A 231 0.66 7.86 -17.25
CA LEU A 231 1.51 6.65 -17.33
C LEU A 231 0.71 5.37 -17.61
N ILE A 232 -0.60 5.48 -17.80
CA ILE A 232 -1.49 4.32 -17.96
C ILE A 232 -1.09 3.53 -19.22
N GLY A 233 -0.95 2.21 -19.08
CA GLY A 233 -0.51 1.33 -20.16
C GLY A 233 1.01 1.10 -20.22
N GLU A 234 1.81 1.96 -19.58
CA GLU A 234 3.25 1.76 -19.53
C GLU A 234 3.64 0.53 -18.70
N THR A 235 4.81 -0.04 -19.00
CA THR A 235 5.44 -1.06 -18.16
C THR A 235 6.71 -0.50 -17.54
N LYS A 236 6.81 -0.59 -16.22
CA LYS A 236 7.98 -0.20 -15.43
C LYS A 236 8.57 -1.44 -14.77
N GLN A 237 9.87 -1.64 -14.91
CA GLN A 237 10.58 -2.66 -14.15
C GLN A 237 10.96 -2.08 -12.80
N ILE A 238 10.43 -2.59 -11.69
CA ILE A 238 10.76 -2.10 -10.33
C ILE A 238 11.31 -3.28 -9.53
N GLY A 239 12.59 -3.20 -9.17
CA GLY A 239 13.31 -4.31 -8.56
C GLY A 239 13.32 -5.54 -9.48
N GLU A 240 12.82 -6.66 -8.97
CA GLU A 240 12.76 -7.93 -9.71
C GLU A 240 11.46 -8.13 -10.51
N PHE A 241 10.53 -7.16 -10.47
CA PHE A 241 9.20 -7.28 -11.06
C PHE A 241 8.99 -6.31 -12.22
N ASN A 242 8.14 -6.74 -13.15
CA ASN A 242 7.60 -5.89 -14.18
C ASN A 242 6.18 -5.47 -13.79
N TYR A 243 5.93 -4.17 -13.73
CA TYR A 243 4.65 -3.60 -13.37
C TYR A 243 4.02 -2.96 -14.60
N SER A 244 2.82 -3.40 -14.98
CA SER A 244 2.02 -2.69 -15.98
C SER A 244 1.06 -1.73 -15.28
N VAL A 245 1.17 -0.44 -15.58
CA VAL A 245 0.30 0.60 -15.00
C VAL A 245 -1.12 0.44 -15.57
N LYS A 246 -2.12 0.21 -14.71
CA LYS A 246 -3.49 -0.10 -15.16
C LYS A 246 -4.45 1.07 -15.05
N PHE A 247 -4.49 1.72 -13.91
CA PHE A 247 -5.37 2.85 -13.64
C PHE A 247 -4.79 3.70 -12.52
N HIS A 248 -5.38 4.85 -12.33
CA HIS A 248 -4.96 5.85 -11.35
C HIS A 248 -6.17 6.29 -10.55
N HIS A 249 -6.12 6.14 -9.23
CA HIS A 249 -7.21 6.51 -8.33
C HIS A 249 -6.71 7.23 -7.08
N TYR A 250 -7.56 8.07 -6.50
CA TYR A 250 -7.35 8.61 -5.16
C TYR A 250 -7.75 7.57 -4.11
N LEU A 251 -6.77 7.01 -3.38
CA LEU A 251 -7.00 6.04 -2.31
C LEU A 251 -7.02 6.72 -0.93
N PRO A 252 -7.88 6.32 0.02
CA PRO A 252 -7.84 6.84 1.38
C PRO A 252 -6.48 6.61 2.03
N ASN A 253 -6.01 7.58 2.82
CA ASN A 253 -4.75 7.55 3.57
C ASN A 253 -3.45 7.49 2.74
N ILE A 254 -3.51 7.07 1.47
CA ILE A 254 -2.38 6.98 0.54
C ILE A 254 -2.41 8.15 -0.45
N GLY A 255 -3.60 8.55 -0.90
CA GLY A 255 -3.85 9.59 -1.88
C GLY A 255 -3.77 9.11 -3.32
N TYR A 256 -3.59 10.04 -4.25
CA TYR A 256 -3.47 9.77 -5.68
C TYR A 256 -2.33 8.78 -5.97
N SER A 257 -2.72 7.62 -6.49
CA SER A 257 -1.82 6.49 -6.69
C SER A 257 -2.13 5.74 -7.97
N TYR A 258 -1.08 5.24 -8.61
CA TYR A 258 -1.20 4.26 -9.67
C TYR A 258 -1.41 2.88 -9.09
N ILE A 259 -2.30 2.13 -9.72
CA ILE A 259 -2.53 0.72 -9.43
C ILE A 259 -1.90 -0.11 -10.55
N LEU A 260 -1.00 -0.99 -10.14
CA LEU A 260 0.00 -1.62 -10.97
C LEU A 260 -0.21 -3.12 -10.99
N LEU A 261 -0.39 -3.69 -12.18
CA LEU A 261 -0.42 -5.13 -12.34
C LEU A 261 0.98 -5.71 -12.29
N ARG A 262 1.25 -6.57 -11.31
CA ARG A 262 2.54 -7.19 -11.10
C ARG A 262 2.76 -8.44 -11.95
N LYS A 263 3.93 -8.50 -12.56
CA LYS A 263 4.45 -9.62 -13.34
C LYS A 263 5.87 -9.93 -12.92
N ASP A 264 6.31 -11.17 -13.13
CA ASP A 264 7.72 -11.53 -12.98
C ASP A 264 8.58 -10.97 -14.12
N ARG A 265 9.89 -11.27 -14.07
CA ARG A 265 10.86 -10.85 -15.10
C ARG A 265 10.52 -11.39 -16.50
N GLU A 266 9.82 -12.51 -16.60
CA GLU A 266 9.41 -13.13 -17.85
C GLU A 266 8.06 -12.62 -18.36
N GLY A 267 7.41 -11.71 -17.63
CA GLY A 267 6.10 -11.15 -17.97
C GLY A 267 4.91 -12.02 -17.55
N ALA A 268 5.12 -13.07 -16.76
CA ALA A 268 4.05 -13.90 -16.20
C ALA A 268 3.39 -13.23 -15.00
N PHE A 269 2.07 -13.38 -14.87
CA PHE A 269 1.30 -12.85 -13.75
C PHE A 269 1.76 -13.47 -12.42
N LEU A 270 1.95 -12.64 -11.40
CA LEU A 270 2.49 -13.11 -10.12
C LEU A 270 1.70 -12.57 -8.90
N PRO A 271 0.95 -13.43 -8.18
CA PRO A 271 0.21 -13.04 -6.97
C PRO A 271 1.14 -12.82 -5.78
N SER A 272 0.71 -12.01 -4.80
CA SER A 272 1.47 -11.60 -3.62
C SER A 272 2.15 -12.78 -2.94
N GLU A 273 3.35 -12.55 -2.38
CA GLU A 273 4.06 -13.60 -1.67
C GLU A 273 3.23 -14.13 -0.49
N LYS A 274 2.45 -13.26 0.16
CA LYS A 274 1.49 -13.61 1.19
C LYS A 274 0.46 -14.64 0.70
N ILE A 275 -0.15 -14.42 -0.46
CA ILE A 275 -1.09 -15.38 -1.05
C ILE A 275 -0.41 -16.68 -1.47
N VAL A 276 0.77 -16.61 -2.10
CA VAL A 276 1.54 -17.81 -2.46
C VAL A 276 1.80 -18.68 -1.23
N ARG A 277 2.29 -18.06 -0.14
CA ARG A 277 2.56 -18.75 1.12
C ARG A 277 1.29 -19.29 1.77
N LYS A 278 0.18 -18.52 1.77
CA LYS A 278 -1.13 -18.97 2.30
C LYS A 278 -1.64 -20.21 1.57
N ILE A 279 -1.52 -20.26 0.24
CA ILE A 279 -1.93 -21.42 -0.57
C ILE A 279 -1.07 -22.64 -0.21
N LEU A 280 0.26 -22.48 -0.24
CA LEU A 280 1.19 -23.58 0.07
C LEU A 280 1.03 -24.11 1.49
N ALA A 281 0.80 -23.23 2.47
CA ALA A 281 0.52 -23.62 3.85
C ALA A 281 -0.76 -24.47 3.95
N THR A 282 -1.83 -24.04 3.27
CA THR A 282 -3.10 -24.80 3.22
C THR A 282 -2.91 -26.21 2.64
N LEU A 283 -2.14 -26.31 1.55
CA LEU A 283 -1.83 -27.61 0.92
C LEU A 283 -0.99 -28.52 1.83
N ARG A 284 -0.04 -27.93 2.58
CA ARG A 284 0.82 -28.65 3.52
C ARG A 284 0.04 -29.27 4.66
N GLU A 285 -0.90 -28.52 5.24
CA GLU A 285 -1.77 -29.01 6.33
C GLU A 285 -2.63 -30.20 5.88
N ARG A 286 -2.88 -30.33 4.57
CA ARG A 286 -3.68 -31.39 3.97
C ARG A 286 -2.81 -32.37 3.20
N ARG A 287 -2.07 -33.22 3.93
CA ARG A 287 -1.10 -34.19 3.38
C ARG A 287 -1.66 -35.08 2.26
N GLU A 288 -2.92 -35.49 2.35
CA GLU A 288 -3.65 -36.26 1.31
C GLU A 288 -3.60 -35.54 -0.06
N ILE A 289 -3.86 -34.22 -0.05
CA ILE A 289 -3.88 -33.38 -1.26
C ILE A 289 -2.47 -33.23 -1.84
N SER A 290 -1.48 -32.98 -0.97
CA SER A 290 -0.09 -32.84 -1.40
C SER A 290 0.42 -34.10 -2.13
N ARG A 291 -0.02 -35.29 -1.70
CA ARG A 291 0.27 -36.56 -2.39
C ARG A 291 -0.43 -36.65 -3.73
N GLU A 292 -1.71 -36.27 -3.81
CA GLU A 292 -2.49 -36.28 -5.06
C GLU A 292 -1.86 -35.39 -6.15
N ILE A 293 -1.36 -34.22 -5.76
CA ILE A 293 -0.72 -33.25 -6.65
C ILE A 293 0.74 -33.65 -6.99
N GLY A 294 1.32 -34.60 -6.24
CA GLY A 294 2.68 -35.08 -6.48
C GLY A 294 3.77 -34.08 -6.10
N ILE A 295 3.52 -33.20 -5.12
CA ILE A 295 4.49 -32.19 -4.68
C ILE A 295 4.74 -32.29 -3.18
N ARG A 296 6.01 -32.39 -2.83
CA ARG A 296 6.45 -32.35 -1.43
C ARG A 296 6.69 -30.90 -1.01
N ILE A 297 5.79 -30.34 -0.21
CA ILE A 297 5.94 -29.00 0.37
C ILE A 297 6.81 -29.12 1.63
N LYS A 298 7.95 -28.42 1.67
CA LYS A 298 8.86 -28.40 2.82
C LYS A 298 8.32 -27.50 3.94
N ASP A 299 8.77 -27.72 5.18
CA ASP A 299 8.28 -26.98 6.35
C ASP A 299 8.73 -25.49 6.37
N ASN A 300 9.91 -25.19 5.85
CA ASN A 300 10.45 -23.82 5.72
C ASN A 300 10.84 -23.54 4.27
N ILE A 301 9.91 -22.96 3.50
CA ILE A 301 10.24 -22.36 2.20
C ILE A 301 10.50 -20.89 2.47
N ASN A 302 11.74 -20.52 2.78
CA ASN A 302 12.08 -19.10 2.98
C ASN A 302 12.31 -18.41 1.64
N ASP A 303 12.79 -19.13 0.63
CA ASP A 303 13.01 -18.61 -0.71
C ASP A 303 11.69 -18.39 -1.47
N LYS A 304 11.46 -17.14 -1.86
CA LYS A 304 10.31 -16.70 -2.66
C LYS A 304 10.27 -17.37 -4.04
N SER A 305 11.42 -17.51 -4.70
CA SER A 305 11.50 -18.13 -6.02
C SER A 305 11.09 -19.60 -5.95
N GLU A 306 11.58 -20.33 -4.94
CA GLU A 306 11.17 -21.70 -4.67
C GLU A 306 9.67 -21.81 -4.37
N ALA A 307 9.11 -20.90 -3.55
CA ALA A 307 7.68 -20.89 -3.24
C ALA A 307 6.81 -20.70 -4.51
N VAL A 308 7.15 -19.72 -5.34
CA VAL A 308 6.45 -19.43 -6.59
C VAL A 308 6.52 -20.62 -7.55
N TRP A 309 7.71 -21.18 -7.75
CA TRP A 309 7.90 -22.34 -8.62
C TRP A 309 7.10 -23.57 -8.14
N ARG A 310 7.12 -23.85 -6.83
CA ARG A 310 6.32 -24.95 -6.26
C ARG A 310 4.83 -24.77 -6.48
N LEU A 311 4.32 -23.54 -6.33
CA LEU A 311 2.91 -23.27 -6.58
C LEU A 311 2.56 -23.45 -8.07
N ARG A 312 3.43 -23.02 -9.00
CA ARG A 312 3.24 -23.26 -10.45
C ARG A 312 3.08 -24.75 -10.74
N MET A 313 4.02 -25.56 -10.26
CA MET A 313 3.98 -27.00 -10.43
C MET A 313 2.72 -27.60 -9.80
N ALA A 314 2.29 -27.08 -8.64
CA ALA A 314 1.09 -27.57 -7.97
C ALA A 314 -0.16 -27.34 -8.81
N VAL A 315 -0.30 -26.17 -9.41
CA VAL A 315 -1.42 -25.86 -10.30
C VAL A 315 -1.40 -26.76 -11.54
N ILE A 316 -0.24 -26.93 -12.19
CA ILE A 316 -0.10 -27.75 -13.41
C ILE A 316 -0.48 -29.21 -13.11
N ASN A 317 0.15 -29.81 -12.10
CA ASN A 317 -0.09 -31.20 -11.73
C ASN A 317 -1.50 -31.42 -11.17
N GLY A 318 -2.00 -30.46 -10.40
CA GLY A 318 -3.30 -30.55 -9.75
C GLY A 318 -4.45 -30.41 -10.73
N LEU A 319 -4.38 -29.50 -11.71
CA LEU A 319 -5.44 -29.35 -12.71
C LEU A 319 -5.37 -30.39 -13.81
N LYS A 320 -4.20 -30.98 -14.09
CA LYS A 320 -3.98 -31.98 -15.16
C LYS A 320 -4.46 -31.52 -16.54
N ALA A 321 -4.54 -30.21 -16.76
CA ALA A 321 -4.93 -29.64 -18.04
C ALA A 321 -3.72 -29.64 -18.97
N ARG A 322 -3.84 -30.28 -20.14
CA ARG A 322 -2.74 -30.50 -21.09
C ARG A 322 -2.09 -29.23 -21.64
N GLU A 323 -2.72 -28.08 -21.48
CA GLU A 323 -2.34 -26.82 -22.12
C GLU A 323 -1.77 -25.76 -21.16
N ILE A 324 -1.69 -26.03 -19.85
CA ILE A 324 -1.20 -25.02 -18.89
C ILE A 324 0.33 -25.04 -18.85
N GLY A 325 0.96 -24.07 -19.51
CA GLY A 325 2.40 -23.82 -19.36
C GLY A 325 2.76 -23.22 -17.99
N GLU A 326 4.03 -23.35 -17.59
CA GLU A 326 4.53 -22.84 -16.30
C GLU A 326 4.24 -21.34 -16.10
N ARG A 327 4.49 -20.52 -17.12
CA ARG A 327 4.25 -19.07 -17.11
C ARG A 327 2.77 -18.69 -17.01
N GLU A 328 1.87 -19.61 -17.33
CA GLU A 328 0.44 -19.37 -17.25
C GLU A 328 -0.17 -19.90 -15.97
N ALA A 329 0.46 -20.85 -15.29
CA ALA A 329 -0.10 -21.56 -14.14
C ALA A 329 -0.64 -20.63 -13.04
N LEU A 330 0.05 -19.52 -12.78
CA LEU A 330 -0.37 -18.55 -11.76
C LEU A 330 -1.32 -17.47 -12.30
N ARG A 331 -1.91 -17.61 -13.49
CA ARG A 331 -2.99 -16.71 -13.91
C ARG A 331 -4.25 -16.97 -13.08
N PRO A 332 -5.06 -15.94 -12.75
CA PRO A 332 -6.29 -16.14 -11.98
C PRO A 332 -7.25 -17.19 -12.57
N LYS A 333 -7.29 -17.29 -13.91
CA LYS A 333 -8.10 -18.29 -14.64
C LYS A 333 -7.75 -19.75 -14.32
N TYR A 334 -6.55 -20.03 -13.81
CA TYR A 334 -6.10 -21.37 -13.43
C TYR A 334 -5.91 -21.50 -11.92
N LEU A 335 -5.33 -20.48 -11.28
CA LEU A 335 -5.08 -20.52 -9.85
C LEU A 335 -6.38 -20.58 -9.04
N PHE A 336 -7.44 -19.87 -9.43
CA PHE A 336 -8.70 -19.92 -8.69
C PHE A 336 -9.43 -21.28 -8.82
N PRO A 337 -9.60 -21.87 -10.02
CA PRO A 337 -10.09 -23.24 -10.13
C PRO A 337 -9.27 -24.25 -9.33
N PHE A 338 -7.95 -24.09 -9.28
CA PHE A 338 -7.09 -24.91 -8.44
C PHE A 338 -7.43 -24.75 -6.95
N CYS A 339 -7.61 -23.52 -6.47
CA CYS A 339 -8.05 -23.24 -5.11
C CYS A 339 -9.41 -23.92 -4.80
N LEU A 340 -10.37 -23.84 -5.72
CA LEU A 340 -11.69 -24.48 -5.56
C LEU A 340 -11.56 -26.01 -5.47
N LYS A 341 -10.86 -26.63 -6.42
CA LYS A 341 -10.68 -28.09 -6.48
C LYS A 341 -10.11 -28.65 -5.18
N TYR A 342 -9.15 -27.94 -4.59
CA TYR A 342 -8.44 -28.40 -3.40
C TYR A 342 -9.01 -27.85 -2.08
N GLY A 343 -10.00 -26.95 -2.14
CA GLY A 343 -10.64 -26.34 -0.99
C GLY A 343 -9.72 -25.39 -0.23
N ILE A 344 -9.04 -24.51 -0.96
CA ILE A 344 -8.18 -23.46 -0.41
C ILE A 344 -9.06 -22.24 -0.11
N PRO A 345 -9.09 -21.74 1.15
CA PRO A 345 -10.04 -20.71 1.59
C PRO A 345 -9.58 -19.29 1.21
N ILE A 346 -9.58 -19.00 -0.09
CA ILE A 346 -9.23 -17.69 -0.65
C ILE A 346 -10.38 -17.23 -1.54
N LEU A 347 -10.89 -16.02 -1.29
CA LEU A 347 -11.93 -15.43 -2.14
C LEU A 347 -11.35 -15.05 -3.51
N PHE A 348 -12.20 -14.98 -4.54
CA PHE A 348 -11.71 -14.56 -5.85
C PHE A 348 -11.25 -13.09 -5.85
N SER A 349 -11.94 -12.20 -5.13
CA SER A 349 -11.52 -10.80 -4.92
C SER A 349 -10.17 -10.71 -4.22
N GLU A 350 -9.97 -11.48 -3.15
CA GLU A 350 -8.70 -11.57 -2.41
C GLU A 350 -7.58 -12.01 -3.35
N LEU A 351 -7.83 -13.06 -4.14
CA LEU A 351 -6.86 -13.55 -5.12
C LEU A 351 -6.52 -12.48 -6.16
N LEU A 352 -7.52 -11.79 -6.73
CA LEU A 352 -7.29 -10.76 -7.75
C LEU A 352 -6.47 -9.58 -7.20
N GLN A 353 -6.79 -9.09 -6.00
CA GLN A 353 -6.07 -8.00 -5.34
C GLN A 353 -4.59 -8.30 -5.17
N SER A 354 -4.23 -9.57 -4.91
CA SER A 354 -2.85 -9.98 -4.72
C SER A 354 -1.93 -9.80 -5.93
N TYR A 355 -2.48 -9.56 -7.13
CA TYR A 355 -1.70 -9.28 -8.34
C TYR A 355 -1.40 -7.79 -8.52
N PHE A 356 -1.95 -6.93 -7.67
CA PHE A 356 -1.86 -5.50 -7.84
C PHE A 356 -1.11 -4.87 -6.68
N ASP A 357 -0.25 -3.93 -7.03
CA ASP A 357 0.43 -3.06 -6.08
C ASP A 357 0.06 -1.60 -6.37
N ILE A 358 0.40 -0.73 -5.44
CA ILE A 358 0.09 0.69 -5.43
C ILE A 358 1.38 1.47 -5.30
N ILE A 359 1.52 2.54 -6.09
CA ILE A 359 2.58 3.54 -5.93
C ILE A 359 1.98 4.94 -6.10
N GLN A 360 2.28 5.85 -5.17
CA GLN A 360 1.83 7.24 -5.24
C GLN A 360 2.32 7.92 -6.53
N GLY A 361 1.47 8.77 -7.13
CA GLY A 361 1.68 9.31 -8.47
C GLY A 361 3.05 9.98 -8.69
N PRO A 362 3.40 11.02 -7.91
CA PRO A 362 4.68 11.70 -8.02
C PRO A 362 5.89 10.80 -7.79
N LYS A 363 5.76 9.77 -6.94
CA LYS A 363 6.86 8.83 -6.70
C LYS A 363 7.20 8.07 -7.98
N LEU A 364 6.21 7.46 -8.63
CA LEU A 364 6.42 6.70 -9.87
C LEU A 364 6.98 7.56 -11.02
N GLN A 365 6.65 8.85 -11.03
CA GLN A 365 7.05 9.77 -12.11
C GLN A 365 8.41 10.42 -11.92
N LYS A 366 8.75 10.77 -10.67
CA LYS A 366 9.88 11.65 -10.39
C LYS A 366 11.02 10.94 -9.69
N LEU A 367 10.75 9.86 -8.95
CA LEU A 367 11.81 9.10 -8.33
C LEU A 367 12.47 8.16 -9.34
N ARG A 368 13.76 7.92 -9.11
CA ARG A 368 14.50 6.86 -9.79
C ARG A 368 13.81 5.52 -9.51
N ILE A 369 13.73 4.67 -10.52
CA ILE A 369 13.06 3.37 -10.46
C ILE A 369 13.58 2.52 -9.30
N GLU A 370 14.88 2.59 -9.06
CA GLU A 370 15.58 1.85 -8.01
C GLU A 370 15.17 2.28 -6.60
N ALA A 371 14.68 3.51 -6.44
CA ALA A 371 14.22 4.07 -5.17
C ALA A 371 12.72 3.80 -4.90
N LEU A 372 12.00 3.23 -5.87
CA LEU A 372 10.56 2.98 -5.73
C LEU A 372 10.29 1.81 -4.79
N GLN A 373 9.27 1.98 -3.95
CA GLN A 373 8.67 0.92 -3.15
C GLN A 373 7.17 0.86 -3.46
N SER A 374 6.68 -0.35 -3.66
CA SER A 374 5.27 -0.62 -3.95
C SER A 374 4.58 -1.21 -2.72
N THR A 375 3.30 -0.88 -2.55
CA THR A 375 2.46 -1.44 -1.49
C THR A 375 1.41 -2.37 -2.10
N PRO A 376 1.28 -3.63 -1.68
CA PRO A 376 0.25 -4.52 -2.18
C PRO A 376 -1.17 -3.95 -1.99
N LEU A 377 -2.04 -4.10 -3.00
CA LEU A 377 -3.42 -3.60 -2.93
C LEU A 377 -4.23 -4.25 -1.81
N GLU A 378 -3.91 -5.50 -1.47
CA GLU A 378 -4.53 -6.24 -0.36
C GLU A 378 -4.15 -5.72 1.03
N GLU A 379 -3.22 -4.77 1.15
CA GLU A 379 -2.84 -4.13 2.41
C GLU A 379 -3.59 -2.82 2.67
N ILE A 380 -4.44 -2.35 1.75
CA ILE A 380 -5.28 -1.18 2.03
C ILE A 380 -6.30 -1.54 3.13
N GLU A 381 -6.32 -0.73 4.19
CA GLU A 381 -7.29 -0.81 5.27
C GLU A 381 -8.72 -0.56 4.77
N THR A 382 -9.57 -1.60 4.86
CA THR A 382 -10.96 -1.57 4.38
C THR A 382 -11.86 -0.66 5.19
N ASP A 383 -11.55 -0.46 6.48
CA ASP A 383 -12.32 0.39 7.38
C ASP A 383 -12.35 1.85 6.91
N SER A 384 -11.31 2.26 6.17
CA SER A 384 -11.21 3.59 5.56
C SER A 384 -12.31 3.89 4.53
N PHE A 385 -13.01 2.87 4.04
CA PHE A 385 -14.09 2.99 3.06
C PHE A 385 -15.49 2.81 3.65
N SER A 386 -15.61 2.26 4.86
CA SER A 386 -16.88 1.82 5.45
C SER A 386 -17.98 2.91 5.46
N GLY A 387 -17.61 4.17 5.68
CA GLY A 387 -18.55 5.31 5.66
C GLY A 387 -18.88 5.87 4.27
N LEU A 388 -18.20 5.41 3.23
CA LEU A 388 -18.35 5.90 1.85
C LEU A 388 -19.03 4.91 0.94
N LEU A 389 -19.09 3.64 1.34
CA LEU A 389 -19.77 2.60 0.58
C LEU A 389 -21.26 2.92 0.44
N PRO A 390 -21.88 2.63 -0.72
CA PRO A 390 -23.31 2.79 -0.93
C PRO A 390 -24.11 2.05 0.15
N ARG A 391 -25.29 2.59 0.52
CA ARG A 391 -26.15 1.99 1.56
C ARG A 391 -26.57 0.55 1.23
N GLU A 392 -26.60 0.16 -0.04
CA GLU A 392 -26.90 -1.22 -0.44
C GLU A 392 -25.71 -2.18 -0.26
N CYS A 393 -24.50 -1.68 0.00
CA CYS A 393 -23.35 -2.49 0.37
C CYS A 393 -23.51 -2.93 1.83
N GLY A 394 -23.94 -4.17 2.04
CA GLY A 394 -24.01 -4.80 3.36
C GLY A 394 -22.64 -5.17 3.89
N GLU A 395 -21.89 -5.98 3.13
CA GLU A 395 -20.52 -6.37 3.49
C GLU A 395 -19.58 -6.26 2.29
N PHE A 396 -18.43 -5.61 2.49
CA PHE A 396 -17.36 -5.50 1.50
C PHE A 396 -16.61 -6.83 1.39
N LEU A 397 -16.49 -7.36 0.16
CA LEU A 397 -15.77 -8.61 -0.14
C LEU A 397 -14.36 -8.39 -0.68
N GLY A 398 -13.98 -7.17 -1.04
CA GLY A 398 -12.69 -6.84 -1.64
C GLY A 398 -12.80 -6.01 -2.91
N PHE A 399 -11.65 -5.57 -3.41
CA PHE A 399 -11.58 -4.89 -4.70
C PHE A 399 -11.60 -5.87 -5.86
N ARG A 400 -12.18 -5.43 -6.97
CA ARG A 400 -12.15 -6.12 -8.25
C ARG A 400 -11.51 -5.22 -9.32
N PRO A 401 -10.22 -5.42 -9.61
CA PRO A 401 -9.52 -4.66 -10.64
C PRO A 401 -9.81 -5.26 -12.04
N LEU A 402 -10.65 -4.59 -12.83
CA LEU A 402 -10.95 -4.91 -14.23
C LEU A 402 -10.42 -3.82 -15.17
N SER A 403 -11.32 -3.05 -15.78
CA SER A 403 -11.04 -1.80 -16.50
C SER A 403 -10.84 -0.63 -15.54
N THR A 404 -11.47 -0.70 -14.38
CA THR A 404 -11.42 0.23 -13.25
C THR A 404 -11.19 -0.56 -11.98
N LEU A 405 -10.96 0.13 -10.87
CA LEU A 405 -11.13 -0.45 -9.55
C LEU A 405 -12.64 -0.48 -9.22
N ASP A 406 -13.18 -1.62 -8.83
CA ASP A 406 -14.57 -1.72 -8.35
C ASP A 406 -14.60 -2.27 -6.92
N PHE A 407 -15.53 -1.78 -6.11
CA PHE A 407 -15.88 -2.38 -4.83
C PHE A 407 -16.78 -3.59 -5.05
N GLN A 408 -16.36 -4.76 -4.60
CA GLN A 408 -17.24 -5.91 -4.54
C GLN A 408 -17.93 -5.97 -3.18
N CYS A 409 -19.26 -5.91 -3.16
CA CYS A 409 -20.06 -5.98 -1.94
C CYS A 409 -21.12 -7.08 -2.04
N THR A 410 -21.66 -7.48 -0.90
CA THR A 410 -22.90 -8.26 -0.80
C THR A 410 -24.03 -7.42 -0.23
N SER A 411 -25.27 -7.84 -0.47
CA SER A 411 -26.45 -7.23 0.13
C SER A 411 -26.52 -7.64 1.60
N MET A 412 -27.15 -6.81 2.46
CA MET A 412 -27.45 -7.26 3.83
C MET A 412 -28.43 -8.44 3.78
N LYS A 413 -28.10 -9.50 4.51
CA LYS A 413 -28.91 -10.72 4.61
C LYS A 413 -29.16 -11.07 6.07
N SER A 414 -30.40 -11.43 6.41
CA SER A 414 -30.71 -11.98 7.73
C SER A 414 -30.09 -13.36 7.89
N LYS A 415 -30.01 -13.85 9.13
CA LYS A 415 -29.52 -15.21 9.41
C LYS A 415 -30.40 -16.25 8.72
N GLU A 416 -31.71 -16.05 8.75
CA GLU A 416 -32.71 -16.93 8.13
C GLU A 416 -32.53 -16.98 6.62
N GLU A 417 -32.35 -15.83 5.95
CA GLU A 417 -32.06 -15.80 4.51
C GLU A 417 -30.75 -16.53 4.17
N LEU A 418 -29.72 -16.38 4.99
CA LEU A 418 -28.45 -17.10 4.79
C LEU A 418 -28.61 -18.61 4.95
N ILE A 419 -29.40 -19.05 5.93
CA ILE A 419 -29.70 -20.47 6.15
C ILE A 419 -30.42 -21.04 4.92
N GLU A 420 -31.44 -20.34 4.40
CA GLU A 420 -32.18 -20.75 3.20
C GLU A 420 -31.27 -20.87 1.97
N ILE A 421 -30.38 -19.90 1.75
CA ILE A 421 -29.41 -19.92 0.64
C ILE A 421 -28.48 -21.15 0.74
N LEU A 422 -28.10 -21.54 1.96
CA LEU A 422 -27.11 -22.59 2.19
C LEU A 422 -27.69 -23.99 2.33
N GLU A 423 -28.95 -24.14 2.75
CA GLU A 423 -29.57 -25.42 3.12
C GLU A 423 -29.36 -26.51 2.06
N SER A 424 -29.65 -26.18 0.80
CA SER A 424 -29.47 -27.10 -0.34
C SER A 424 -28.00 -27.43 -0.64
N ARG A 425 -27.07 -26.52 -0.31
CA ARG A 425 -25.63 -26.63 -0.60
C ARG A 425 -24.88 -27.46 0.44
N VAL A 426 -25.26 -27.34 1.72
CA VAL A 426 -24.56 -28.00 2.83
C VAL A 426 -25.24 -29.30 3.28
N GLY A 427 -26.41 -29.60 2.71
CA GLY A 427 -27.12 -30.87 2.89
C GLY A 427 -28.04 -30.89 4.11
N GLY A 428 -28.80 -29.81 4.31
CA GLY A 428 -29.83 -29.69 5.35
C GLY A 428 -29.69 -28.42 6.20
N LYS A 429 -30.82 -28.02 6.80
CA LYS A 429 -30.95 -26.79 7.60
C LYS A 429 -30.02 -26.75 8.81
N GLU A 430 -29.90 -27.84 9.56
CA GLU A 430 -29.04 -27.94 10.77
C GLU A 430 -27.58 -27.57 10.48
N LYS A 431 -27.01 -28.09 9.37
CA LYS A 431 -25.64 -27.75 8.95
C LYS A 431 -25.51 -26.32 8.46
N ALA A 432 -26.56 -25.78 7.86
CA ALA A 432 -26.58 -24.38 7.42
C ALA A 432 -26.60 -23.45 8.64
N GLU A 433 -27.40 -23.76 9.66
CA GLU A 433 -27.44 -23.05 10.94
C GLU A 433 -26.07 -23.07 11.64
N GLU A 434 -25.41 -24.24 11.70
CA GLU A 434 -24.07 -24.36 12.27
C GLU A 434 -23.08 -23.43 11.57
N ILE A 435 -23.00 -23.49 10.22
CA ILE A 435 -22.09 -22.66 9.43
C ILE A 435 -22.39 -21.16 9.63
N VAL A 436 -23.66 -20.75 9.59
CA VAL A 436 -24.06 -19.35 9.79
C VAL A 436 -23.72 -18.89 11.20
N SER A 437 -23.88 -19.75 12.22
CA SER A 437 -23.59 -19.41 13.62
C SER A 437 -22.10 -19.14 13.88
N ILE A 438 -21.20 -19.89 13.23
CA ILE A 438 -19.75 -19.73 13.37
C ILE A 438 -19.18 -18.69 12.39
N SER A 439 -19.96 -18.28 11.40
CA SER A 439 -19.57 -17.27 10.43
C SER A 439 -19.85 -15.89 10.99
N SER A 440 -18.81 -15.18 11.44
CA SER A 440 -18.92 -13.79 11.87
C SER A 440 -19.15 -12.80 10.71
N SER A 441 -18.98 -13.24 9.46
CA SER A 441 -19.14 -12.44 8.25
C SER A 441 -19.41 -13.30 7.01
N ILE A 442 -19.91 -12.71 5.92
CA ILE A 442 -20.12 -13.36 4.62
C ILE A 442 -18.80 -13.82 4.01
N GLN A 443 -17.73 -13.03 4.14
CA GLN A 443 -16.39 -13.48 3.72
C GLN A 443 -16.00 -14.78 4.44
N ARG A 444 -16.21 -14.84 5.76
CA ARG A 444 -15.89 -16.03 6.56
C ARG A 444 -16.73 -17.23 6.18
N LEU A 445 -18.03 -17.01 5.93
CA LEU A 445 -18.96 -18.01 5.44
C LEU A 445 -18.48 -18.61 4.11
N ILE A 446 -18.12 -17.77 3.13
CA ILE A 446 -17.58 -18.22 1.85
C ILE A 446 -16.29 -19.02 2.05
N GLN A 447 -15.37 -18.55 2.90
CA GLN A 447 -14.14 -19.29 3.23
C GLN A 447 -14.39 -20.67 3.82
N ILE A 448 -15.39 -20.82 4.71
CA ILE A 448 -15.79 -22.11 5.28
C ILE A 448 -16.31 -23.05 4.18
N LEU A 449 -17.16 -22.55 3.28
CA LEU A 449 -17.68 -23.32 2.15
C LEU A 449 -16.59 -23.75 1.16
N LEU A 450 -15.61 -22.87 0.91
CA LEU A 450 -14.41 -23.21 0.13
C LEU A 450 -13.60 -24.30 0.83
N LEU A 451 -13.30 -24.12 2.12
CA LEU A 451 -12.49 -25.04 2.91
C LEU A 451 -13.10 -26.44 2.97
N THR A 452 -14.42 -26.51 3.10
CA THR A 452 -15.23 -27.75 3.15
C THR A 452 -15.60 -28.29 1.77
N ARG A 453 -15.11 -27.65 0.68
CA ARG A 453 -15.34 -28.06 -0.71
C ARG A 453 -16.82 -28.15 -1.10
N ARG A 454 -17.65 -27.28 -0.51
CA ARG A 454 -19.08 -27.13 -0.86
C ARG A 454 -19.29 -26.30 -2.10
N ILE A 455 -18.24 -25.66 -2.60
CA ILE A 455 -18.22 -24.92 -3.86
C ILE A 455 -17.36 -25.70 -4.85
N LYS A 456 -17.99 -26.27 -5.88
CA LYS A 456 -17.35 -27.27 -6.76
C LYS A 456 -16.50 -26.66 -7.86
N ASN A 457 -16.92 -25.51 -8.40
CA ASN A 457 -16.30 -24.88 -9.56
C ASN A 457 -16.63 -23.38 -9.62
N VAL A 458 -16.11 -22.69 -10.64
CA VAL A 458 -16.28 -21.24 -10.80
C VAL A 458 -17.74 -20.83 -11.04
N SER A 459 -18.54 -21.64 -11.72
CA SER A 459 -19.98 -21.38 -11.91
C SER A 459 -20.70 -21.40 -10.57
N ASP A 460 -20.48 -22.46 -9.80
CA ASP A 460 -21.06 -22.65 -8.47
C ASP A 460 -20.67 -21.51 -7.51
N TYR A 461 -19.42 -21.04 -7.58
CA TYR A 461 -18.97 -19.86 -6.83
C TYR A 461 -19.72 -18.58 -7.23
N ARG A 462 -19.92 -18.35 -8.53
CA ARG A 462 -20.67 -17.18 -9.03
C ARG A 462 -22.14 -17.23 -8.67
N GLU A 463 -22.75 -18.41 -8.75
CA GLU A 463 -24.13 -18.64 -8.33
C GLU A 463 -24.31 -18.35 -6.84
N LEU A 464 -23.39 -18.84 -6.00
CA LEU A 464 -23.39 -18.51 -4.57
C LEU A 464 -23.29 -17.00 -4.33
N LEU A 465 -22.33 -16.32 -4.97
CA LEU A 465 -22.21 -14.86 -4.85
C LEU A 465 -23.50 -14.14 -5.29
N THR A 466 -24.13 -14.61 -6.37
CA THR A 466 -25.40 -14.05 -6.85
C THR A 466 -26.52 -14.25 -5.83
N SER A 467 -26.63 -15.44 -5.23
CA SER A 467 -27.60 -15.72 -4.16
C SER A 467 -27.37 -14.86 -2.91
N LEU A 468 -26.10 -14.57 -2.59
CA LEU A 468 -25.71 -13.64 -1.52
C LEU A 468 -25.93 -12.16 -1.90
N GLY A 469 -26.48 -11.88 -3.07
CA GLY A 469 -26.76 -10.52 -3.54
C GLY A 469 -25.50 -9.72 -3.82
N GLN A 470 -24.47 -10.36 -4.39
CA GLN A 470 -23.22 -9.70 -4.76
C GLN A 470 -23.47 -8.61 -5.82
N ARG A 471 -22.93 -7.41 -5.57
CA ARG A 471 -22.94 -6.26 -6.49
C ARG A 471 -21.53 -5.68 -6.61
N ASN A 472 -21.24 -5.07 -7.76
CA ASN A 472 -20.02 -4.30 -7.96
C ASN A 472 -20.39 -2.83 -8.04
N PHE A 473 -19.65 -1.98 -7.35
CA PHE A 473 -19.81 -0.53 -7.41
C PHE A 473 -18.51 0.07 -7.96
N PRO A 474 -18.54 0.80 -9.08
CA PRO A 474 -17.37 1.50 -9.59
C PRO A 474 -16.73 2.38 -8.52
N TYR A 475 -15.40 2.35 -8.41
CA TYR A 475 -14.70 3.17 -7.42
C TYR A 475 -14.90 4.66 -7.66
N THR A 476 -15.04 5.04 -8.93
CA THR A 476 -15.31 6.42 -9.36
C THR A 476 -16.55 7.02 -8.71
N ASP A 477 -17.55 6.20 -8.34
CA ASP A 477 -18.79 6.68 -7.73
C ASP A 477 -18.59 7.28 -6.32
N ILE A 478 -17.45 6.99 -5.69
CA ILE A 478 -17.09 7.53 -4.37
C ILE A 478 -15.77 8.31 -4.39
N GLU A 479 -15.03 8.28 -5.49
CA GLU A 479 -13.74 8.95 -5.63
C GLU A 479 -13.88 10.47 -5.51
N ASP A 480 -14.86 11.08 -6.17
CA ASP A 480 -15.10 12.52 -6.09
C ASP A 480 -15.40 12.97 -4.64
N LYS A 481 -16.12 12.13 -3.88
CA LYS A 481 -16.39 12.39 -2.46
C LYS A 481 -15.11 12.34 -1.63
N LEU A 482 -14.27 11.33 -1.89
CA LEU A 482 -12.96 11.21 -1.25
C LEU A 482 -12.06 12.41 -1.54
N GLU A 483 -12.03 12.87 -2.79
CA GLU A 483 -11.26 14.03 -3.22
C GLU A 483 -11.75 15.32 -2.55
N SER A 484 -13.07 15.47 -2.37
CA SER A 484 -13.63 16.63 -1.68
C SER A 484 -13.32 16.67 -0.16
N GLU A 485 -12.99 15.52 0.44
CA GLU A 485 -12.73 15.38 1.88
C GLU A 485 -11.24 15.41 2.27
N ILE A 486 -10.32 15.60 1.31
CA ILE A 486 -8.87 15.48 1.53
C ILE A 486 -8.39 16.33 2.70
N GLU A 487 -8.75 17.62 2.72
CA GLU A 487 -8.36 18.55 3.78
C GLU A 487 -8.82 18.07 5.16
N GLN A 488 -10.08 17.69 5.26
CA GLN A 488 -10.68 17.23 6.51
C GLN A 488 -10.01 15.94 7.00
N ARG A 489 -9.64 15.04 6.09
CA ARG A 489 -8.96 13.78 6.44
C ARG A 489 -7.53 14.01 6.92
N ILE A 490 -6.77 14.85 6.23
CA ILE A 490 -5.42 15.25 6.66
C ILE A 490 -5.49 15.90 8.05
N TYR A 491 -6.46 16.79 8.22
CA TYR A 491 -6.70 17.48 9.48
C TYR A 491 -7.06 16.50 10.62
N ARG A 492 -8.05 15.61 10.44
CA ARG A 492 -8.43 14.59 11.44
C ARG A 492 -7.24 13.71 11.82
N LYS A 493 -6.44 13.29 10.84
CA LYS A 493 -5.23 12.48 11.08
C LYS A 493 -4.18 13.26 11.87
N ALA A 494 -3.98 14.55 11.59
CA ALA A 494 -3.07 15.40 12.35
C ALA A 494 -3.51 15.57 13.80
N VAL A 495 -4.81 15.83 14.02
CA VAL A 495 -5.40 16.01 15.35
C VAL A 495 -5.34 14.71 16.14
N SER A 496 -5.73 13.57 15.56
CA SER A 496 -5.65 12.27 16.23
C SER A 496 -4.21 11.90 16.62
N ASN A 497 -3.22 12.14 15.75
CA ASN A 497 -1.81 11.92 16.10
C ASN A 497 -1.28 12.91 17.14
N PHE A 498 -1.83 14.12 17.19
CA PHE A 498 -1.50 15.07 18.24
C PHE A 498 -2.04 14.58 19.59
N ILE A 499 -3.30 14.14 19.64
CA ILE A 499 -3.95 13.69 20.87
C ILE A 499 -3.32 12.40 21.41
N ASN A 500 -3.10 11.38 20.58
CA ASN A 500 -2.51 10.09 20.99
C ASN A 500 -1.11 10.20 21.64
N ARG A 501 -0.46 11.37 21.59
CA ARG A 501 0.85 11.61 22.20
C ARG A 501 0.78 12.33 23.54
N LEU A 502 -0.37 12.92 23.86
CA LEU A 502 -0.61 13.57 25.15
C LEU A 502 -0.84 12.51 26.21
#